data_AF-A0A7J4N7L1-F1
#
_entry.id   AF-A0A7J4N7L1-F1
#
_cell.length_a   1.000
_cell.length_b   1.000
_cell.length_c   1.000
_cell.angle_alpha   90.00
_cell.angle_beta   90.00
_cell.angle_gamma   90.00
#
_symmetry.space_group_name_H-M   'P 1'
#
loop_
_entity.id
_entity.type
_entity.pdbx_description
1 polymer ?
#
loop_
_entity_poly.entity_id
_entity_poly.type
_entity_poly.pdbx_seq_one_letter_code
_entity_poly.pdbx_strand_id
1 'polypeptide(L)'
;MSLKDRIIMAYARTKITSRKVSEDVENPLHDWVQLKVRNAFKRDDGFRKALGRDALGDIDRKTFEEYQLYKFRKQMAYVMENSPFYQKKYGEAGIKPEDIRTMADLDKVPLTEPDDLAEEPFLFLCLSQSKIARAFSTSGTSGKPKRLFYTNDDLLNIVDSIAAALRSAGLKSSETLHIMFPAVVAWDPSLMLESACKVAGLNSVVCSDVNVDEQIRVMREQKTKVIIGLTSFIYRVTVLARDKYDLRSLGLKAIICSSEPLSEAVRHEIEEAWGCKCLSQYGLTEMGLATTIECHVQTGLHINEADFMVEVIDPDTGRKLPPGEEGELIWTSLSFQGSPLLRYRSYDISKFILPPCDCGHVTVGKIGKPKGRRNAATKIGLGEHIFPTLFDEAIMKVHGVLNYQLVLTKPSFRDHLHFTVEYNGDMAKGKEEVLKALMELEEIRSGLDNDLLDPIEVEMMEVSLEFTPKMKPIIDQRKRFDS
;
A
#
# COMPACT_ATOMS: atom_id res chain seq x y z
N MET A 1 22.80 -22.09 -9.92
CA MET A 1 22.87 -21.67 -8.51
C MET A 1 23.93 -22.51 -7.79
N SER A 2 24.90 -21.86 -7.13
CA SER A 2 26.00 -22.56 -6.45
C SER A 2 25.51 -23.37 -5.25
N LEU A 3 26.32 -24.29 -4.71
CA LEU A 3 25.99 -25.02 -3.48
C LEU A 3 25.81 -24.07 -2.29
N LYS A 4 26.66 -23.05 -2.18
CA LYS A 4 26.56 -21.99 -1.16
C LYS A 4 25.22 -21.28 -1.22
N ASP A 5 24.79 -20.87 -2.41
CA ASP A 5 23.50 -20.19 -2.61
C ASP A 5 22.33 -21.10 -2.22
N ARG A 6 22.40 -22.40 -2.54
CA ARG A 6 21.37 -23.37 -2.12
C ARG A 6 21.27 -23.48 -0.60
N ILE A 7 22.39 -23.51 0.12
CA ILE A 7 22.43 -23.57 1.58
C ILE A 7 21.87 -22.28 2.19
N ILE A 8 22.28 -21.12 1.69
CA ILE A 8 21.77 -19.82 2.15
C ILE A 8 20.26 -19.73 1.93
N MET A 9 19.76 -20.12 0.75
CA MET A 9 18.33 -20.12 0.45
C MET A 9 17.56 -21.09 1.32
N ALA A 10 18.09 -22.29 1.59
CA ALA A 10 17.47 -23.25 2.50
C ALA A 10 17.36 -22.67 3.92
N TYR A 11 18.41 -22.01 4.42
CA TYR A 11 18.40 -21.35 5.73
C TYR A 11 17.38 -20.21 5.78
N ALA A 12 17.41 -19.29 4.81
CA ALA A 12 16.45 -18.17 4.71
C ALA A 12 15.00 -18.68 4.75
N ARG A 13 14.71 -19.75 4.01
CA ARG A 13 13.40 -20.42 3.98
C ARG A 13 12.91 -20.95 5.31
N THR A 14 13.80 -21.24 6.28
CA THR A 14 13.39 -21.67 7.63
C THR A 14 12.88 -20.52 8.51
N LYS A 15 13.26 -19.28 8.14
CA LYS A 15 12.89 -18.04 8.83
C LYS A 15 11.54 -17.49 8.38
N ILE A 16 11.08 -17.86 7.19
CA ILE A 16 9.79 -17.46 6.63
C ILE A 16 8.67 -18.25 7.30
N THR A 17 7.79 -17.54 8.03
CA THR A 17 6.70 -18.16 8.80
C THR A 17 5.53 -18.57 7.91
N SER A 18 5.24 -17.80 6.85
CA SER A 18 4.18 -18.07 5.88
C SER A 18 4.35 -19.42 5.17
N ARG A 19 5.58 -19.93 5.04
CA ARG A 19 5.85 -21.29 4.49
C ARG A 19 5.43 -22.43 5.41
N LYS A 20 5.14 -22.14 6.67
CA LYS A 20 4.69 -23.12 7.68
C LYS A 20 3.17 -23.12 7.82
N VAL A 21 2.48 -22.20 7.14
CA VAL A 21 1.03 -22.21 7.02
C VAL A 21 0.67 -23.18 5.90
N SER A 22 -0.31 -24.06 6.15
CA SER A 22 -0.75 -25.02 5.14
C SER A 22 -1.38 -24.29 3.95
N GLU A 23 -1.25 -24.85 2.75
CA GLU A 23 -1.82 -24.25 1.52
C GLU A 23 -3.34 -24.43 1.40
N ASP A 24 -3.92 -25.31 2.23
CA ASP A 24 -5.34 -25.67 2.17
C ASP A 24 -6.14 -25.08 3.34
N VAL A 25 -5.55 -24.14 4.09
CA VAL A 25 -6.29 -23.39 5.12
C VAL A 25 -7.17 -22.34 4.47
N GLU A 26 -8.34 -22.08 5.08
CA GLU A 26 -9.31 -21.12 4.57
C GLU A 26 -8.80 -19.67 4.65
N ASN A 27 -8.04 -19.33 5.70
CA ASN A 27 -7.51 -17.99 5.91
C ASN A 27 -5.99 -18.02 6.19
N PRO A 28 -5.14 -18.10 5.15
CA PRO A 28 -3.68 -18.17 5.30
C PRO A 28 -3.09 -16.96 6.04
N LEU A 29 -3.69 -15.78 5.86
CA LEU A 29 -3.23 -14.55 6.49
C LEU A 29 -3.47 -14.57 8.00
N HIS A 30 -4.63 -15.08 8.44
CA HIS A 30 -4.95 -15.28 9.84
C HIS A 30 -3.98 -16.25 10.51
N ASP A 31 -3.81 -17.44 9.93
CA ASP A 31 -2.94 -18.47 10.48
C ASP A 31 -1.48 -18.03 10.53
N TRP A 32 -1.03 -17.27 9.53
CA TRP A 32 0.31 -16.70 9.52
C TRP A 32 0.55 -15.76 10.70
N VAL A 33 -0.35 -14.80 10.94
CA VAL A 33 -0.24 -13.87 12.07
C VAL A 33 -0.27 -14.62 13.39
N GLN A 34 -1.23 -15.53 13.55
CA GLN A 34 -1.37 -16.38 14.72
C GLN A 34 -0.08 -17.17 15.01
N LEU A 35 0.53 -17.74 13.97
CA LEU A 35 1.79 -18.47 14.07
C LEU A 35 2.96 -17.55 14.46
N LYS A 36 3.00 -16.30 14.00
CA LYS A 36 4.02 -15.33 14.42
C LYS A 36 3.92 -15.03 15.92
N VAL A 37 2.72 -14.78 16.43
CA VAL A 37 2.49 -14.53 17.87
C VAL A 37 2.86 -15.77 18.71
N ARG A 38 2.44 -16.97 18.28
CA ARG A 38 2.81 -18.23 18.95
C ARG A 38 4.32 -18.46 18.94
N ASN A 39 5.01 -18.17 17.85
CA ASN A 39 6.47 -18.29 17.76
C ASN A 39 7.18 -17.27 18.66
N ALA A 40 6.66 -16.05 18.76
CA ALA A 40 7.17 -15.05 19.70
C ALA A 40 7.00 -15.54 21.15
N PHE A 41 5.81 -16.02 21.53
CA PHE A 41 5.56 -16.57 22.88
C PHE A 41 6.52 -17.72 23.22
N LYS A 42 6.75 -18.64 22.28
CA LYS A 42 7.66 -19.78 22.50
C LYS A 42 9.12 -19.38 22.67
N ARG A 43 9.56 -18.27 22.06
CA ARG A 43 10.99 -17.89 21.96
C ARG A 43 11.37 -16.72 22.85
N ASP A 44 10.41 -15.94 23.33
CA ASP A 44 10.64 -14.71 24.07
C ASP A 44 10.13 -14.83 25.50
N ASP A 45 11.04 -15.13 26.43
CA ASP A 45 10.78 -15.21 27.87
C ASP A 45 10.22 -13.90 28.43
N GLY A 46 10.64 -12.76 27.86
CA GLY A 46 10.14 -11.45 28.25
C GLY A 46 8.67 -11.29 27.90
N PHE A 47 8.25 -11.80 26.72
CA PHE A 47 6.83 -11.77 26.34
C PHE A 47 5.98 -12.66 27.24
N ARG A 48 6.45 -13.88 27.57
CA ARG A 48 5.74 -14.78 28.51
C ARG A 48 5.57 -14.14 29.88
N LYS A 49 6.64 -13.54 30.41
CA LYS A 49 6.60 -12.80 31.68
C LYS A 49 5.66 -11.59 31.63
N ALA A 50 5.65 -10.86 30.52
CA ALA A 50 4.78 -9.69 30.34
C ALA A 50 3.29 -10.08 30.32
N LEU A 51 2.94 -11.24 29.74
CA LEU A 51 1.58 -11.76 29.78
C LEU A 51 1.21 -12.38 31.14
N GLY A 52 2.19 -12.83 31.91
CA GLY A 52 1.96 -13.51 33.18
C GLY A 52 1.29 -14.88 33.03
N ARG A 53 1.51 -15.56 31.89
CA ARG A 53 0.91 -16.88 31.58
C ARG A 53 1.98 -17.86 31.11
N ASP A 54 1.87 -19.12 31.53
CA ASP A 54 2.76 -20.21 31.09
C ASP A 54 2.36 -20.79 29.72
N ALA A 55 1.11 -20.61 29.32
CA ALA A 55 0.57 -20.98 28.02
C ALA A 55 -0.19 -19.80 27.39
N LEU A 56 -0.11 -19.66 26.07
CA LEU A 56 -0.75 -18.56 25.35
C LEU A 56 -2.27 -18.76 25.22
N GLY A 57 -2.72 -20.00 25.00
CA GLY A 57 -4.12 -20.30 24.71
C GLY A 57 -4.55 -19.80 23.33
N ASP A 58 -5.84 -19.48 23.21
CA ASP A 58 -6.41 -18.82 22.04
C ASP A 58 -5.94 -17.37 21.99
N ILE A 59 -5.54 -16.91 20.81
CA ILE A 59 -5.16 -15.52 20.60
C ILE A 59 -6.43 -14.81 20.14
N ASP A 60 -7.10 -14.13 21.07
CA ASP A 60 -8.19 -13.19 20.81
C ASP A 60 -7.64 -11.76 20.58
N ARG A 61 -8.53 -10.80 20.33
CA ARG A 61 -8.12 -9.41 20.10
C ARG A 61 -7.33 -8.84 21.28
N LYS A 62 -7.75 -9.13 22.51
CA LYS A 62 -7.08 -8.65 23.73
C LYS A 62 -5.67 -9.20 23.85
N THR A 63 -5.49 -10.51 23.70
CA THR A 63 -4.17 -11.17 23.74
C THR A 63 -3.26 -10.65 22.62
N PHE A 64 -3.85 -10.33 21.47
CA PHE A 64 -3.13 -9.75 20.36
C PHE A 64 -2.66 -8.30 20.64
N GLU A 65 -3.49 -7.48 21.28
CA GLU A 65 -3.10 -6.14 21.73
C GLU A 65 -2.02 -6.18 22.83
N GLU A 66 -2.08 -7.16 23.74
CA GLU A 66 -1.03 -7.40 24.73
C GLU A 66 0.31 -7.76 24.04
N TYR A 67 0.27 -8.54 22.95
CA TYR A 67 1.44 -8.80 22.11
C TYR A 67 1.96 -7.52 21.44
N GLN A 68 1.10 -6.71 20.82
CA GLN A 68 1.52 -5.46 20.17
C GLN A 68 2.12 -4.48 21.18
N LEU A 69 1.51 -4.31 22.35
CA LEU A 69 2.02 -3.45 23.41
C LEU A 69 3.39 -3.91 23.91
N TYR A 70 3.57 -5.22 24.14
CA TYR A 70 4.88 -5.78 24.49
C TYR A 70 5.93 -5.47 23.42
N LYS A 71 5.59 -5.71 22.14
CA LYS A 71 6.48 -5.45 21.01
C LYS A 71 6.81 -3.97 20.86
N PHE A 72 5.84 -3.08 21.06
CA PHE A 72 6.03 -1.64 21.03
C PHE A 72 7.05 -1.20 22.09
N ARG A 73 6.86 -1.62 23.35
CA ARG A 73 7.78 -1.29 24.45
C ARG A 73 9.19 -1.80 24.17
N LYS A 74 9.31 -3.02 23.65
CA LYS A 74 10.60 -3.60 23.26
C LYS A 74 11.27 -2.79 22.14
N GLN A 75 10.49 -2.37 21.14
CA GLN A 75 11.01 -1.54 20.04
C GLN A 75 11.40 -0.13 20.52
N MET A 76 10.60 0.47 21.41
CA MET A 76 10.89 1.76 22.03
C MET A 76 12.21 1.71 22.81
N ALA A 77 12.40 0.67 23.65
CA ALA A 77 13.66 0.45 24.34
C ALA A 77 14.84 0.30 23.38
N TYR A 78 14.65 -0.48 22.29
CA TYR A 78 15.68 -0.68 21.28
C TYR A 78 16.09 0.63 20.59
N VAL A 79 15.15 1.45 20.15
CA VAL A 79 15.49 2.73 19.49
C VAL A 79 16.06 3.76 20.46
N MET A 80 15.65 3.74 21.74
CA MET A 80 16.26 4.59 22.78
C MET A 80 17.69 4.20 23.09
N GLU A 81 18.05 2.93 22.97
CA GLU A 81 19.43 2.48 23.16
C GLU A 81 20.30 2.79 21.93
N ASN A 82 19.74 2.74 20.72
CA ASN A 82 20.55 2.63 19.50
C ASN A 82 20.39 3.76 18.48
N SER A 83 19.28 4.52 18.48
CA SER A 83 19.04 5.61 17.53
C SER A 83 19.30 6.97 18.18
N PRO A 84 20.27 7.76 17.67
CA PRO A 84 20.49 9.13 18.14
C PRO A 84 19.23 10.02 18.07
N PHE A 85 18.40 9.85 17.05
CA PHE A 85 17.15 10.59 16.91
C PHE A 85 16.18 10.30 18.06
N TYR A 86 15.88 9.03 18.34
CA TYR A 86 14.93 8.67 19.39
C TYR A 86 15.50 8.86 20.80
N GLN A 87 16.82 8.76 20.99
CA GLN A 87 17.49 9.17 22.22
C GLN A 87 17.19 10.62 22.57
N LYS A 88 17.37 11.53 21.60
CA LYS A 88 17.06 12.94 21.76
C LYS A 88 15.55 13.15 21.96
N LYS A 89 14.73 12.67 21.03
CA LYS A 89 13.28 12.93 21.01
C LYS A 89 12.56 12.44 22.26
N TYR A 90 12.87 11.22 22.72
CA TYR A 90 12.25 10.67 23.93
C TYR A 90 12.93 11.15 25.21
N GLY A 91 14.22 11.51 25.17
CA GLY A 91 14.91 12.16 26.28
C GLY A 91 14.33 13.54 26.59
N GLU A 92 14.10 14.36 25.56
CA GLU A 92 13.46 15.68 25.68
C GLU A 92 12.01 15.58 26.16
N ALA A 93 11.26 14.57 25.69
CA ALA A 93 9.91 14.29 26.17
C ALA A 93 9.85 13.66 27.57
N GLY A 94 10.98 13.22 28.12
CA GLY A 94 11.07 12.58 29.42
C GLY A 94 10.33 11.24 29.54
N ILE A 95 10.12 10.54 28.41
CA ILE A 95 9.30 9.33 28.34
C ILE A 95 10.14 8.06 28.24
N LYS A 96 9.69 6.98 28.89
CA LYS A 96 10.35 5.68 28.92
C LYS A 96 9.40 4.53 28.55
N PRO A 97 9.93 3.36 28.15
CA PRO A 97 9.11 2.20 27.82
C PRO A 97 8.20 1.73 28.97
N GLU A 98 8.55 2.00 30.23
CA GLU A 98 7.77 1.64 31.41
C GLU A 98 6.53 2.54 31.64
N ASP A 99 6.51 3.72 31.01
CA ASP A 99 5.39 4.66 31.08
C ASP A 99 4.21 4.24 30.17
N ILE A 100 4.47 3.29 29.26
CA ILE A 100 3.51 2.76 28.30
C ILE A 100 2.96 1.43 28.84
N ARG A 101 1.83 1.48 29.56
CA ARG A 101 1.23 0.31 30.21
C ARG A 101 -0.02 -0.20 29.51
N THR A 102 -0.61 0.63 28.65
CA THR A 102 -1.82 0.37 27.88
C THR A 102 -1.69 0.96 26.48
N MET A 103 -2.55 0.54 25.54
CA MET A 103 -2.60 1.14 24.19
C MET A 103 -3.01 2.63 24.19
N ALA A 104 -3.64 3.11 25.27
CA ALA A 104 -3.97 4.52 25.44
C ALA A 104 -2.75 5.37 25.83
N ASP A 105 -1.74 4.77 26.47
CA ASP A 105 -0.51 5.48 26.84
C ASP A 105 0.35 5.86 25.63
N LEU A 106 0.07 5.32 24.45
CA LEU A 106 0.72 5.70 23.19
C LEU A 106 0.57 7.19 22.90
N ASP A 107 -0.51 7.83 23.36
CA ASP A 107 -0.73 9.27 23.19
C ASP A 107 0.34 10.14 23.85
N LYS A 108 1.07 9.59 24.83
CA LYS A 108 2.21 10.25 25.48
C LYS A 108 3.47 10.25 24.60
N VAL A 109 3.56 9.35 23.63
CA VAL A 109 4.75 9.17 22.78
C VAL A 109 4.69 10.19 21.63
N PRO A 110 5.71 11.06 21.45
CA PRO A 110 5.74 12.01 20.35
C PRO A 110 5.64 11.35 18.97
N LEU A 111 4.92 11.99 18.04
CA LEU A 111 4.82 11.56 16.64
C LEU A 111 6.16 11.77 15.91
N THR A 112 6.49 10.91 14.96
CA THR A 112 7.64 11.05 14.06
C THR A 112 7.19 11.62 12.72
N GLU A 113 7.74 12.78 12.35
CA GLU A 113 7.36 13.50 11.14
C GLU A 113 8.17 12.98 9.92
N PRO A 114 7.61 13.00 8.70
CA PRO A 114 8.35 12.68 7.49
C PRO A 114 9.60 13.52 7.27
N ASP A 115 9.56 14.79 7.68
CA ASP A 115 10.66 15.73 7.53
C ASP A 115 11.81 15.42 8.48
N ASP A 116 11.53 14.92 9.69
CA ASP A 116 12.56 14.42 10.62
C ASP A 116 13.47 13.40 9.89
N LEU A 117 12.86 12.46 9.17
CA LEU A 117 13.55 11.40 8.42
C LEU A 117 14.20 11.90 7.13
N ALA A 118 13.62 12.90 6.49
CA ALA A 118 14.13 13.46 5.24
C ALA A 118 15.41 14.27 5.45
N GLU A 119 15.51 14.96 6.58
CA GLU A 119 16.63 15.84 6.90
C GLU A 119 17.84 15.07 7.41
N GLU A 120 17.64 14.15 8.35
CA GLU A 120 18.73 13.47 9.05
C GLU A 120 18.54 11.93 9.10
N PRO A 121 18.49 11.24 7.94
CA PRO A 121 18.13 9.82 7.88
C PRO A 121 19.10 8.90 8.65
N PHE A 122 20.36 9.30 8.81
CA PHE A 122 21.35 8.50 9.55
C PHE A 122 21.14 8.54 11.07
N LEU A 123 20.44 9.55 11.62
CA LEU A 123 20.13 9.60 13.05
C LEU A 123 19.08 8.55 13.46
N PHE A 124 18.34 8.01 12.50
CA PHE A 124 17.39 6.90 12.71
C PHE A 124 18.05 5.52 12.71
N LEU A 125 19.30 5.43 12.25
CA LEU A 125 19.99 4.16 12.10
C LEU A 125 20.35 3.58 13.48
N CYS A 126 19.86 2.38 13.79
CA CYS A 126 20.11 1.71 15.08
C CYS A 126 21.33 0.76 15.04
N LEU A 127 22.00 0.62 13.90
CA LEU A 127 23.10 -0.32 13.72
C LEU A 127 24.23 0.31 12.89
N SER A 128 25.45 -0.22 13.03
CA SER A 128 26.52 0.14 12.09
C SER A 128 26.11 -0.16 10.64
N GLN A 129 26.50 0.71 9.71
CA GLN A 129 26.22 0.53 8.28
C GLN A 129 26.73 -0.82 7.73
N SER A 130 27.75 -1.43 8.35
CA SER A 130 28.24 -2.77 7.98
C SER A 130 27.22 -3.89 8.19
N LYS A 131 26.20 -3.68 9.03
CA LYS A 131 25.10 -4.62 9.27
C LYS A 131 23.89 -4.38 8.36
N ILE A 132 23.93 -3.33 7.54
CA ILE A 132 22.84 -2.96 6.64
C ILE A 132 22.99 -3.71 5.33
N ALA A 133 21.95 -4.44 4.95
CA ALA A 133 21.91 -5.19 3.71
C ALA A 133 21.54 -4.29 2.53
N ARG A 134 20.60 -3.36 2.74
CA ARG A 134 20.11 -2.47 1.70
C ARG A 134 19.65 -1.14 2.26
N ALA A 135 19.90 -0.07 1.52
CA ALA A 135 19.27 1.21 1.74
C ALA A 135 18.33 1.53 0.59
N PHE A 136 17.22 2.19 0.89
CA PHE A 136 16.27 2.64 -0.12
C PHE A 136 15.98 4.11 0.06
N SER A 137 15.89 4.82 -1.06
CA SER A 137 15.49 6.21 -1.11
C SER A 137 14.10 6.31 -1.73
N THR A 138 13.23 7.09 -1.09
CA THR A 138 11.95 7.48 -1.69
C THR A 138 12.21 8.53 -2.77
N SER A 139 11.42 8.50 -3.84
CA SER A 139 11.46 9.55 -4.87
C SER A 139 10.89 10.90 -4.40
N GLY A 140 10.37 10.96 -3.16
CA GLY A 140 9.86 12.17 -2.51
C GLY A 140 8.54 12.66 -3.11
N THR A 141 7.41 12.41 -2.44
CA THR A 141 6.15 13.16 -2.75
C THR A 141 6.15 14.55 -2.11
N SER A 142 6.96 14.75 -1.05
CA SER A 142 7.13 16.00 -0.29
C SER A 142 8.38 16.81 -0.65
N GLY A 143 9.11 16.45 -1.71
CA GLY A 143 10.27 17.20 -2.21
C GLY A 143 11.64 16.65 -1.79
N LYS A 144 11.89 16.39 -0.50
CA LYS A 144 13.17 15.79 -0.03
C LYS A 144 13.10 14.26 -0.03
N PRO A 145 14.04 13.54 -0.68
CA PRO A 145 14.05 12.08 -0.70
C PRO A 145 14.45 11.53 0.68
N LYS A 146 13.56 10.74 1.30
CA LYS A 146 13.83 10.03 2.56
C LYS A 146 14.62 8.76 2.30
N ARG A 147 15.61 8.47 3.16
CA ARG A 147 16.45 7.26 3.06
C ARG A 147 16.26 6.36 4.27
N LEU A 148 15.98 5.08 4.03
CA LEU A 148 15.84 4.06 5.07
C LEU A 148 16.84 2.93 4.87
N PHE A 149 17.21 2.29 5.97
CA PHE A 149 18.20 1.24 6.02
C PHE A 149 17.57 -0.06 6.56
N TYR A 150 17.85 -1.17 5.88
CA TYR A 150 17.25 -2.47 6.13
C TYR A 150 18.34 -3.52 6.35
N THR A 151 18.20 -4.30 7.41
CA THR A 151 19.02 -5.50 7.65
C THR A 151 18.53 -6.68 6.81
N ASN A 152 19.29 -7.78 6.79
CA ASN A 152 18.81 -9.02 6.17
C ASN A 152 17.54 -9.56 6.85
N ASP A 153 17.42 -9.41 8.17
CA ASP A 153 16.23 -9.87 8.90
C ASP A 153 15.01 -8.99 8.56
N ASP A 154 15.20 -7.68 8.39
CA ASP A 154 14.13 -6.77 7.94
C ASP A 154 13.62 -7.16 6.54
N LEU A 155 14.54 -7.44 5.61
CA LEU A 155 14.18 -7.90 4.26
C LEU A 155 13.46 -9.26 4.29
N LEU A 156 13.89 -10.19 5.15
CA LEU A 156 13.21 -11.48 5.31
C LEU A 156 11.79 -11.32 5.89
N ASN A 157 11.58 -10.37 6.80
CA ASN A 157 10.24 -10.05 7.32
C ASN A 157 9.33 -9.49 6.21
N ILE A 158 9.86 -8.62 5.34
CA ILE A 158 9.14 -8.10 4.17
C ILE A 158 8.76 -9.25 3.23
N VAL A 159 9.71 -10.13 2.90
CA VAL A 159 9.46 -11.31 2.07
C VAL A 159 8.38 -12.22 2.67
N ASP A 160 8.41 -12.42 3.99
CA ASP A 160 7.41 -13.23 4.70
C ASP A 160 6.00 -12.62 4.58
N SER A 161 5.88 -11.29 4.73
CA SER A 161 4.62 -10.54 4.55
C SER A 161 4.09 -10.66 3.12
N ILE A 162 4.95 -10.50 2.11
CA ILE A 162 4.59 -10.66 0.70
C ILE A 162 4.10 -12.08 0.43
N ALA A 163 4.83 -13.10 0.90
CA ALA A 163 4.45 -14.48 0.70
C ALA A 163 3.10 -14.82 1.38
N ALA A 164 2.84 -14.29 2.57
CA ALA A 164 1.54 -14.42 3.23
C ALA A 164 0.41 -13.75 2.43
N ALA A 165 0.65 -12.53 1.94
CA ALA A 165 -0.31 -11.79 1.12
C ALA A 165 -0.65 -12.54 -0.18
N LEU A 166 0.36 -13.04 -0.90
CA LEU A 166 0.16 -13.82 -2.14
C LEU A 166 -0.62 -15.11 -1.89
N ARG A 167 -0.33 -15.83 -0.79
CA ARG A 167 -1.09 -17.02 -0.39
C ARG A 167 -2.54 -16.67 -0.04
N SER A 168 -2.77 -15.53 0.60
CA SER A 168 -4.14 -15.06 0.91
C SER A 168 -4.95 -14.70 -0.34
N ALA A 169 -4.28 -14.33 -1.43
CA ALA A 169 -4.88 -14.16 -2.76
C ALA A 169 -5.07 -15.49 -3.52
N GLY A 170 -4.77 -16.63 -2.89
CA GLY A 170 -4.99 -17.97 -3.41
C GLY A 170 -3.82 -18.58 -4.21
N LEU A 171 -2.65 -17.93 -4.24
CA LEU A 171 -1.47 -18.45 -4.95
C LEU A 171 -0.89 -19.67 -4.21
N LYS A 172 -0.84 -20.82 -4.89
CA LYS A 172 -0.16 -22.04 -4.40
C LYS A 172 1.28 -22.13 -4.89
N SER A 173 2.12 -22.92 -4.21
CA SER A 173 3.55 -23.03 -4.57
C SER A 173 3.80 -23.66 -5.96
N SER A 174 2.81 -24.37 -6.52
CA SER A 174 2.87 -24.94 -7.88
C SER A 174 2.42 -23.98 -8.99
N GLU A 175 1.93 -22.80 -8.62
CA GLU A 175 1.32 -21.84 -9.53
C GLU A 175 2.23 -20.62 -9.73
N THR A 176 1.94 -19.83 -10.76
CA THR A 176 2.77 -18.69 -11.15
C THR A 176 2.09 -17.36 -10.86
N LEU A 177 2.82 -16.47 -10.19
CA LEU A 177 2.52 -15.05 -10.07
C LEU A 177 3.02 -14.30 -11.31
N HIS A 178 2.16 -13.51 -11.94
CA HIS A 178 2.53 -12.66 -13.07
C HIS A 178 2.69 -11.21 -12.61
N ILE A 179 3.89 -10.66 -12.80
CA ILE A 179 4.29 -9.38 -12.22
C ILE A 179 4.32 -8.29 -13.32
N MET A 180 3.50 -7.26 -13.13
CA MET A 180 3.25 -6.17 -14.07
C MET A 180 3.58 -4.78 -13.47
N PHE A 181 4.87 -4.51 -13.21
CA PHE A 181 5.35 -3.19 -12.79
C PHE A 181 6.33 -2.61 -13.82
N PRO A 182 5.84 -1.91 -14.86
CA PRO A 182 6.73 -1.23 -15.79
C PRO A 182 7.50 -0.09 -15.09
N ALA A 183 8.83 -0.08 -15.24
CA ALA A 183 9.73 1.04 -14.99
C ALA A 183 9.47 1.89 -13.71
N VAL A 184 9.24 1.25 -12.55
CA VAL A 184 9.11 1.97 -11.27
C VAL A 184 10.50 2.13 -10.61
N VAL A 185 11.03 3.36 -10.63
CA VAL A 185 12.39 3.69 -10.14
C VAL A 185 12.61 3.40 -8.65
N ALA A 186 11.57 3.54 -7.82
CA ALA A 186 11.67 3.27 -6.39
C ALA A 186 11.54 1.76 -6.13
N TRP A 187 12.61 1.15 -5.59
CA TRP A 187 12.74 -0.28 -5.21
C TRP A 187 12.84 -1.34 -6.31
N ASP A 188 12.57 -1.02 -7.59
CA ASP A 188 12.29 -2.03 -8.62
C ASP A 188 11.34 -3.12 -8.07
N PRO A 189 10.03 -2.84 -7.99
CA PRO A 189 9.04 -3.76 -7.44
C PRO A 189 9.06 -5.13 -8.12
N SER A 190 9.37 -5.18 -9.42
CA SER A 190 9.47 -6.44 -10.17
C SER A 190 10.61 -7.30 -9.64
N LEU A 191 11.82 -6.73 -9.52
CA LEU A 191 12.97 -7.44 -8.96
C LEU A 191 12.73 -7.88 -7.51
N MET A 192 12.10 -7.02 -6.72
CA MET A 192 11.79 -7.30 -5.31
C MET A 192 10.79 -8.45 -5.18
N LEU A 193 9.69 -8.43 -5.94
CA LEU A 193 8.66 -9.48 -5.91
C LEU A 193 9.17 -10.80 -6.47
N GLU A 194 9.95 -10.78 -7.56
CA GLU A 194 10.59 -11.98 -8.09
C GLU A 194 11.55 -12.60 -7.06
N SER A 195 12.37 -11.76 -6.41
CA SER A 195 13.27 -12.20 -5.34
C SER A 195 12.50 -12.75 -4.14
N ALA A 196 11.42 -12.09 -3.72
CA ALA A 196 10.57 -12.54 -2.63
C ALA A 196 9.94 -13.90 -2.95
N CYS A 197 9.40 -14.09 -4.16
CA CYS A 197 8.85 -15.36 -4.61
C CYS A 197 9.91 -16.46 -4.58
N LYS A 198 11.10 -16.20 -5.11
CA LYS A 198 12.21 -17.16 -5.11
C LYS A 198 12.62 -17.61 -3.70
N VAL A 199 12.74 -16.67 -2.77
CA VAL A 199 13.07 -16.97 -1.36
C VAL A 199 11.91 -17.73 -0.72
N ALA A 200 10.66 -17.31 -0.91
CA ALA A 200 9.45 -17.98 -0.39
C ALA A 200 9.19 -19.36 -1.02
N GLY A 201 9.79 -19.67 -2.16
CA GLY A 201 9.56 -20.90 -2.92
C GLY A 201 8.27 -20.88 -3.74
N LEU A 202 7.87 -19.70 -4.21
CA LEU A 202 6.77 -19.47 -5.14
C LEU A 202 7.32 -19.27 -6.55
N ASN A 203 6.53 -19.59 -7.58
CA ASN A 203 6.90 -19.29 -8.97
C ASN A 203 6.40 -17.90 -9.34
N SER A 204 7.20 -17.19 -10.14
CA SER A 204 6.83 -15.87 -10.66
C SER A 204 7.41 -15.67 -12.06
N VAL A 205 6.74 -14.85 -12.85
CA VAL A 205 7.24 -14.33 -14.12
C VAL A 205 7.03 -12.81 -14.15
N VAL A 206 8.04 -12.08 -14.59
CA VAL A 206 7.93 -10.64 -14.83
C VAL A 206 7.59 -10.43 -16.29
N CYS A 207 6.47 -9.75 -16.56
CA CYS A 207 6.12 -9.30 -17.90
C CYS A 207 5.37 -7.96 -17.76
N SER A 208 6.07 -6.88 -18.08
CA SER A 208 5.54 -5.51 -18.05
C SER A 208 5.50 -4.89 -19.44
N ASP A 209 5.32 -5.74 -20.46
CA ASP A 209 5.21 -5.32 -21.86
C ASP A 209 3.84 -4.67 -22.11
N VAL A 210 3.85 -3.52 -22.78
CA VAL A 210 2.62 -2.81 -23.17
C VAL A 210 1.83 -3.57 -24.25
N ASN A 211 2.48 -4.49 -24.96
CA ASN A 211 1.84 -5.36 -25.94
C ASN A 211 1.00 -6.45 -25.25
N VAL A 212 -0.32 -6.31 -25.36
CA VAL A 212 -1.29 -7.25 -24.78
C VAL A 212 -1.16 -8.67 -25.33
N ASP A 213 -0.75 -8.86 -26.59
CA ASP A 213 -0.64 -10.19 -27.18
C ASP A 213 0.52 -10.97 -26.52
N GLU A 214 1.61 -10.27 -26.21
CA GLU A 214 2.76 -10.83 -25.47
C GLU A 214 2.39 -11.13 -24.02
N GLN A 215 1.66 -10.23 -23.35
CA GLN A 215 1.14 -10.45 -22.00
C GLN A 215 0.32 -11.75 -21.94
N ILE A 216 -0.66 -11.91 -22.83
CA ILE A 216 -1.54 -13.08 -22.87
C ILE A 216 -0.76 -14.36 -23.25
N ARG A 217 0.23 -14.26 -24.17
CA ARG A 217 1.10 -15.39 -24.52
C ARG A 217 1.87 -15.89 -23.29
N VAL A 218 2.56 -15.00 -22.58
CA VAL A 218 3.33 -15.35 -21.38
C VAL A 218 2.43 -15.93 -20.29
N MET A 219 1.25 -15.34 -20.06
CA MET A 219 0.30 -15.85 -19.07
C MET A 219 -0.13 -17.29 -19.36
N ARG A 220 -0.36 -17.64 -20.63
CA ARG A 220 -0.72 -19.01 -21.05
C ARG A 220 0.45 -19.97 -20.89
N GLU A 221 1.64 -19.59 -21.35
CA GLU A 221 2.85 -20.42 -21.26
C GLU A 221 3.23 -20.72 -19.80
N GLN A 222 3.12 -19.72 -18.93
CA GLN A 222 3.49 -19.82 -17.51
C GLN A 222 2.35 -20.30 -16.60
N LYS A 223 1.15 -20.52 -17.15
CA LYS A 223 -0.05 -20.94 -16.41
C LYS A 223 -0.34 -20.05 -15.21
N THR A 224 -0.30 -18.74 -15.43
CA THR A 224 -0.53 -17.72 -14.41
C THR A 224 -1.84 -17.94 -13.64
N LYS A 225 -1.81 -17.74 -12.32
CA LYS A 225 -3.02 -17.79 -11.46
C LYS A 225 -3.28 -16.55 -10.64
N VAL A 226 -2.28 -15.71 -10.43
CA VAL A 226 -2.44 -14.41 -9.77
C VAL A 226 -1.63 -13.38 -10.54
N ILE A 227 -2.18 -12.18 -10.70
CA ILE A 227 -1.46 -11.01 -11.22
C ILE A 227 -1.16 -10.08 -10.04
N ILE A 228 0.01 -9.43 -10.04
CA ILE A 228 0.28 -8.25 -9.22
C ILE A 228 0.95 -7.18 -10.05
N GLY A 229 0.57 -5.91 -9.87
CA GLY A 229 1.10 -4.85 -10.71
C GLY A 229 0.62 -3.47 -10.34
N LEU A 230 1.08 -2.51 -11.13
CA LEU A 230 0.62 -1.12 -11.06
C LEU A 230 -0.85 -1.04 -11.51
N THR A 231 -1.71 -0.40 -10.72
CA THR A 231 -3.16 -0.37 -10.97
C THR A 231 -3.51 0.11 -12.39
N SER A 232 -2.98 1.28 -12.78
CA SER A 232 -3.20 1.84 -14.12
C SER A 232 -2.71 0.93 -15.25
N PHE A 233 -1.61 0.21 -15.06
CA PHE A 233 -1.07 -0.69 -16.07
C PHE A 233 -1.91 -1.96 -16.23
N ILE A 234 -2.34 -2.57 -15.12
CA ILE A 234 -3.28 -3.71 -15.15
C ILE A 234 -4.57 -3.29 -15.84
N TYR A 235 -5.11 -2.11 -15.49
CA TYR A 235 -6.32 -1.58 -16.11
C TYR A 235 -6.13 -1.37 -17.62
N ARG A 236 -5.02 -0.76 -18.05
CA ARG A 236 -4.67 -0.61 -19.46
C ARG A 236 -4.67 -1.96 -20.20
N VAL A 237 -3.95 -2.95 -19.67
CA VAL A 237 -3.91 -4.30 -20.27
C VAL A 237 -5.31 -4.90 -20.35
N THR A 238 -6.14 -4.68 -19.33
CA THR A 238 -7.53 -5.15 -19.29
C THR A 238 -8.37 -4.55 -20.42
N VAL A 239 -8.38 -3.21 -20.54
CA VAL A 239 -9.17 -2.51 -21.57
C VAL A 239 -8.71 -2.86 -22.98
N LEU A 240 -7.41 -3.01 -23.21
CA LEU A 240 -6.88 -3.35 -24.53
C LEU A 240 -7.02 -4.83 -24.90
N ALA A 241 -7.10 -5.73 -23.92
CA ALA A 241 -7.19 -7.17 -24.17
C ALA A 241 -8.63 -7.70 -24.20
N ARG A 242 -9.59 -7.05 -23.53
CA ARG A 242 -11.00 -7.53 -23.42
C ARG A 242 -11.69 -7.69 -24.77
N ASP A 243 -11.35 -6.87 -25.76
CA ASP A 243 -11.96 -6.94 -27.10
C ASP A 243 -11.26 -7.94 -28.02
N LYS A 244 -10.08 -8.44 -27.61
CA LYS A 244 -9.25 -9.36 -28.39
C LYS A 244 -9.31 -10.80 -27.89
N TYR A 245 -9.54 -10.99 -26.59
CA TYR A 245 -9.43 -12.28 -25.93
C TYR A 245 -10.53 -12.49 -24.89
N ASP A 246 -10.98 -13.74 -24.76
CA ASP A 246 -11.73 -14.17 -23.57
C ASP A 246 -10.78 -14.29 -22.38
N LEU A 247 -10.68 -13.22 -21.58
CA LEU A 247 -9.79 -13.16 -20.42
C LEU A 247 -10.20 -14.12 -19.30
N ARG A 248 -11.49 -14.45 -19.18
CA ARG A 248 -12.00 -15.38 -18.17
C ARG A 248 -11.47 -16.79 -18.38
N SER A 249 -11.20 -17.17 -19.64
CA SER A 249 -10.62 -18.47 -19.99
C SER A 249 -9.22 -18.74 -19.39
N LEU A 250 -8.50 -17.69 -18.96
CA LEU A 250 -7.20 -17.84 -18.30
C LEU A 250 -7.33 -18.37 -16.86
N GLY A 251 -8.53 -18.26 -16.27
CA GLY A 251 -8.86 -18.83 -14.96
C GLY A 251 -7.95 -18.31 -13.84
N LEU A 252 -7.81 -16.99 -13.77
CA LEU A 252 -7.13 -16.31 -12.68
C LEU A 252 -7.94 -16.45 -11.39
N LYS A 253 -7.24 -16.54 -10.25
CA LYS A 253 -7.85 -16.56 -8.92
C LYS A 253 -8.05 -15.16 -8.36
N ALA A 254 -7.08 -14.29 -8.58
CA ALA A 254 -7.11 -12.90 -8.12
C ALA A 254 -6.16 -12.02 -8.94
N ILE A 255 -6.43 -10.72 -8.90
CA ILE A 255 -5.55 -9.66 -9.41
C ILE A 255 -5.25 -8.72 -8.25
N ILE A 256 -3.99 -8.38 -8.02
CA ILE A 256 -3.56 -7.50 -6.93
C ILE A 256 -3.07 -6.17 -7.52
N CYS A 257 -3.83 -5.11 -7.28
CA CYS A 257 -3.49 -3.74 -7.65
C CYS A 257 -2.70 -3.08 -6.53
N SER A 258 -1.53 -2.52 -6.87
CA SER A 258 -0.58 -1.96 -5.92
C SER A 258 0.04 -0.67 -6.47
N SER A 259 0.71 0.08 -5.58
CA SER A 259 1.46 1.32 -5.87
C SER A 259 0.63 2.52 -6.34
N GLU A 260 -0.65 2.34 -6.66
CA GLU A 260 -1.62 3.36 -7.05
C GLU A 260 -2.99 3.05 -6.42
N PRO A 261 -3.83 4.06 -6.13
CA PRO A 261 -5.21 3.85 -5.71
C PRO A 261 -5.98 2.94 -6.67
N LEU A 262 -6.92 2.17 -6.14
CA LEU A 262 -7.86 1.35 -6.91
C LEU A 262 -9.27 1.90 -6.65
N SER A 263 -9.81 2.66 -7.61
CA SER A 263 -11.20 3.10 -7.59
C SER A 263 -12.16 1.92 -7.82
N GLU A 264 -13.41 2.08 -7.40
CA GLU A 264 -14.42 1.04 -7.61
C GLU A 264 -14.81 0.91 -9.08
N ALA A 265 -14.81 2.01 -9.84
CA ALA A 265 -14.95 1.96 -11.30
C ALA A 265 -13.87 1.07 -11.96
N VAL A 266 -12.58 1.31 -11.66
CA VAL A 266 -11.48 0.51 -12.21
C VAL A 266 -11.57 -0.94 -11.73
N ARG A 267 -11.90 -1.16 -10.45
CA ARG A 267 -12.10 -2.51 -9.90
C ARG A 267 -13.17 -3.26 -10.68
N HIS A 268 -14.34 -2.65 -10.88
CA HIS A 268 -15.47 -3.28 -11.57
C HIS A 268 -15.07 -3.74 -12.97
N GLU A 269 -14.45 -2.87 -13.75
CA GLU A 269 -13.99 -3.20 -15.11
C GLU A 269 -13.00 -4.38 -15.11
N ILE A 270 -12.05 -4.41 -14.17
CA ILE A 270 -11.10 -5.52 -14.02
C ILE A 270 -11.82 -6.82 -13.64
N GLU A 271 -12.71 -6.79 -12.63
CA GLU A 271 -13.42 -8.00 -12.21
C GLU A 271 -14.35 -8.53 -13.31
N GLU A 272 -15.03 -7.64 -14.04
CA GLU A 272 -15.90 -8.01 -15.13
C GLU A 272 -15.11 -8.64 -16.28
N ALA A 273 -13.98 -8.06 -16.66
CA ALA A 273 -13.19 -8.57 -17.78
C ALA A 273 -12.52 -9.92 -17.43
N TRP A 274 -11.89 -10.02 -16.27
CA TRP A 274 -11.09 -11.20 -15.89
C TRP A 274 -11.89 -12.30 -15.17
N GLY A 275 -13.05 -11.98 -14.62
CA GLY A 275 -13.91 -12.93 -13.92
C GLY A 275 -13.37 -13.40 -12.56
N CYS A 276 -12.52 -12.60 -11.91
CA CYS A 276 -11.95 -12.90 -10.61
C CYS A 276 -11.89 -11.64 -9.73
N LYS A 277 -11.55 -11.82 -8.44
CA LYS A 277 -11.47 -10.68 -7.52
C LYS A 277 -10.23 -9.82 -7.77
N CYS A 278 -10.46 -8.52 -7.84
CA CYS A 278 -9.42 -7.49 -7.90
C CYS A 278 -9.21 -6.92 -6.49
N LEU A 279 -8.03 -7.11 -5.92
CA LEU A 279 -7.67 -6.80 -4.55
C LEU A 279 -6.72 -5.62 -4.50
N SER A 280 -6.90 -4.69 -3.56
CA SER A 280 -5.95 -3.62 -3.32
C SER A 280 -4.85 -4.05 -2.34
N GLN A 281 -3.63 -3.59 -2.59
CA GLN A 281 -2.48 -3.71 -1.71
C GLN A 281 -1.92 -2.31 -1.44
N TYR A 282 -1.90 -1.91 -0.17
CA TYR A 282 -1.33 -0.62 0.25
C TYR A 282 -0.04 -0.83 1.05
N GLY A 283 0.88 0.11 0.82
CA GLY A 283 2.25 0.06 1.27
C GLY A 283 2.92 1.42 1.28
N LEU A 284 3.92 1.57 2.16
CA LEU A 284 4.79 2.74 2.19
C LEU A 284 6.25 2.29 2.33
N THR A 285 7.16 3.05 1.73
CA THR A 285 8.59 2.69 1.70
C THR A 285 9.20 2.69 3.10
N GLU A 286 8.65 3.50 3.99
CA GLU A 286 9.01 3.67 5.39
C GLU A 286 8.72 2.41 6.23
N MET A 287 7.81 1.56 5.74
CA MET A 287 7.39 0.31 6.37
C MET A 287 7.73 -0.93 5.52
N GLY A 288 8.64 -0.80 4.54
CA GLY A 288 9.06 -1.93 3.71
C GLY A 288 8.04 -2.40 2.66
N LEU A 289 7.14 -1.52 2.21
CA LEU A 289 6.15 -1.70 1.13
C LEU A 289 5.00 -2.68 1.40
N ALA A 290 5.23 -3.84 1.99
CA ALA A 290 4.21 -4.88 2.13
C ALA A 290 3.50 -4.81 3.49
N THR A 291 2.70 -3.76 3.72
CA THR A 291 2.03 -3.54 5.02
C THR A 291 0.62 -4.07 5.09
N THR A 292 -0.15 -4.01 3.98
CA THR A 292 -1.57 -4.39 3.97
C THR A 292 -2.02 -5.02 2.66
N ILE A 293 -3.10 -5.82 2.70
CA ILE A 293 -3.76 -6.39 1.51
C ILE A 293 -5.27 -6.60 1.75
N GLU A 294 -6.12 -6.35 0.75
CA GLU A 294 -7.55 -6.73 0.81
C GLU A 294 -7.75 -8.24 0.78
N CYS A 295 -8.79 -8.71 1.46
CA CYS A 295 -9.33 -10.06 1.26
C CYS A 295 -10.47 -10.03 0.22
N HIS A 296 -11.00 -11.22 -0.10
CA HIS A 296 -12.10 -11.39 -1.06
C HIS A 296 -13.41 -10.66 -0.69
N VAL A 297 -13.55 -10.20 0.56
CA VAL A 297 -14.71 -9.40 1.03
C VAL A 297 -14.61 -7.93 0.59
N GLN A 298 -13.40 -7.42 0.33
CA GLN A 298 -13.16 -6.08 -0.25
C GLN A 298 -13.74 -4.89 0.56
N THR A 299 -13.82 -5.05 1.89
CA THR A 299 -14.30 -4.03 2.84
C THR A 299 -13.15 -3.39 3.63
N GLY A 300 -11.97 -3.27 3.02
CA GLY A 300 -10.74 -2.77 3.64
C GLY A 300 -9.56 -3.73 3.56
N LEU A 301 -8.39 -3.25 3.94
CA LEU A 301 -7.11 -3.93 3.76
C LEU A 301 -6.60 -4.47 5.10
N HIS A 302 -6.45 -5.79 5.22
CA HIS A 302 -5.87 -6.42 6.41
C HIS A 302 -4.44 -5.96 6.62
N ILE A 303 -4.11 -5.61 7.86
CA ILE A 303 -2.80 -5.13 8.24
C ILE A 303 -1.94 -6.31 8.69
N ASN A 304 -0.66 -6.31 8.35
CA ASN A 304 0.33 -7.15 9.02
C ASN A 304 0.58 -6.62 10.45
N GLU A 305 -0.41 -6.77 11.33
CA GLU A 305 -0.33 -6.26 12.69
C GLU A 305 0.68 -6.99 13.58
N ALA A 306 1.24 -8.12 13.08
CA ALA A 306 2.30 -8.84 13.77
C ALA A 306 3.63 -8.07 13.76
N ASP A 307 3.87 -7.27 12.71
CA ASP A 307 5.07 -6.45 12.53
C ASP A 307 4.79 -4.95 12.57
N PHE A 308 3.53 -4.53 12.42
CA PHE A 308 3.17 -3.13 12.41
C PHE A 308 2.06 -2.84 13.43
N MET A 309 2.05 -1.61 13.93
CA MET A 309 0.92 -1.07 14.68
C MET A 309 0.42 0.17 13.96
N VAL A 310 -0.90 0.27 13.82
CA VAL A 310 -1.57 1.36 13.14
C VAL A 310 -2.46 2.11 14.12
N GLU A 311 -2.35 3.43 14.12
CA GLU A 311 -3.27 4.33 14.81
C GLU A 311 -3.89 5.29 13.79
N VAL A 312 -5.02 5.89 14.15
CA VAL A 312 -5.63 6.98 13.38
C VAL A 312 -5.66 8.21 14.26
N ILE A 313 -5.23 9.35 13.74
CA ILE A 313 -5.29 10.63 14.45
C ILE A 313 -6.11 11.65 13.67
N ASP A 314 -6.71 12.58 14.40
CA ASP A 314 -7.14 13.84 13.86
C ASP A 314 -5.87 14.59 13.39
N PRO A 315 -5.79 14.96 12.11
CA PRO A 315 -4.53 15.43 11.54
C PRO A 315 -4.20 16.88 11.95
N ASP A 316 -5.16 17.64 12.50
CA ASP A 316 -4.99 19.02 12.96
C ASP A 316 -4.62 19.10 14.44
N THR A 317 -5.26 18.28 15.26
CA THR A 317 -5.07 18.27 16.72
C THR A 317 -4.04 17.24 17.18
N GLY A 318 -3.70 16.26 16.33
CA GLY A 318 -2.82 15.15 16.67
C GLY A 318 -3.44 14.12 17.62
N ARG A 319 -4.73 14.27 17.97
CA ARG A 319 -5.42 13.38 18.91
C ARG A 319 -5.81 12.07 18.23
N LYS A 320 -5.66 10.96 18.95
CA LYS A 320 -6.10 9.65 18.48
C LYS A 320 -7.62 9.61 18.30
N LEU A 321 -8.05 9.04 17.19
CA LEU A 321 -9.46 8.82 16.86
C LEU A 321 -9.88 7.39 17.16
N PRO A 322 -11.15 7.16 17.54
CA PRO A 322 -11.67 5.82 17.75
C PRO A 322 -11.76 5.04 16.43
N PRO A 323 -11.78 3.70 16.49
CA PRO A 323 -11.98 2.87 15.30
C PRO A 323 -13.26 3.24 14.53
N GLY A 324 -13.17 3.23 13.20
CA GLY A 324 -14.25 3.60 12.29
C GLY A 324 -14.25 5.08 11.88
N GLU A 325 -13.66 5.97 12.67
CA GLU A 325 -13.51 7.39 12.31
C GLU A 325 -12.36 7.61 11.32
N GLU A 326 -12.56 8.58 10.42
CA GLU A 326 -11.60 8.92 9.39
C GLU A 326 -10.58 9.94 9.90
N GLY A 327 -9.32 9.70 9.60
CA GLY A 327 -8.21 10.57 9.97
C GLY A 327 -6.91 10.12 9.32
N GLU A 328 -5.79 10.63 9.82
CA GLU A 328 -4.46 10.29 9.31
C GLU A 328 -3.94 8.99 9.91
N LEU A 329 -3.41 8.11 9.05
CA LEU A 329 -2.76 6.88 9.47
C LEU A 329 -1.38 7.14 10.09
N ILE A 330 -1.18 6.56 11.26
CA ILE A 330 0.08 6.56 11.99
C ILE A 330 0.62 5.14 12.04
N TRP A 331 1.89 4.97 11.70
CA TRP A 331 2.53 3.67 11.55
C TRP A 331 3.67 3.50 12.54
N THR A 332 3.73 2.34 13.19
CA THR A 332 4.89 1.91 13.97
C THR A 332 5.38 0.56 13.48
N SER A 333 6.68 0.44 13.18
CA SER A 333 7.31 -0.85 12.92
C SER A 333 7.75 -1.50 14.23
N LEU A 334 7.31 -2.75 14.45
CA LEU A 334 7.50 -3.52 15.68
C LEU A 334 8.63 -4.56 15.60
N SER A 335 9.24 -4.72 14.42
CA SER A 335 10.24 -5.76 14.17
C SER A 335 11.46 -5.31 13.38
N PHE A 336 11.47 -4.09 12.84
CA PHE A 336 12.61 -3.58 12.09
C PHE A 336 13.81 -3.28 12.99
N GLN A 337 15.01 -3.43 12.44
CA GLN A 337 16.28 -3.23 13.12
C GLN A 337 17.13 -2.11 12.50
N GLY A 338 17.09 -1.92 11.18
CA GLY A 338 17.93 -0.92 10.53
C GLY A 338 17.50 0.52 10.89
N SER A 339 16.34 0.93 10.39
CA SER A 339 15.72 2.23 10.68
C SER A 339 14.28 2.07 11.14
N PRO A 340 14.03 1.61 12.38
CA PRO A 340 12.68 1.45 12.89
C PRO A 340 12.02 2.82 13.05
N LEU A 341 10.73 2.89 12.77
CA LEU A 341 9.96 4.11 12.88
C LEU A 341 8.80 3.90 13.84
N LEU A 342 8.69 4.78 14.84
CA LEU A 342 7.67 4.73 15.87
C LEU A 342 6.76 5.95 15.71
N ARG A 343 5.44 5.69 15.75
CA ARG A 343 4.37 6.68 15.55
C ARG A 343 4.64 7.63 14.36
N TYR A 344 5.01 7.04 13.22
CA TYR A 344 5.31 7.74 11.98
C TYR A 344 4.05 8.22 11.27
N ARG A 345 4.02 9.51 10.93
CA ARG A 345 2.95 10.15 10.16
C ARG A 345 3.07 9.82 8.67
N SER A 346 2.08 9.13 8.10
CA SER A 346 2.08 8.85 6.65
C SER A 346 1.44 9.96 5.81
N TYR A 347 0.67 10.85 6.46
CA TYR A 347 -0.25 11.81 5.82
C TYR A 347 -1.35 11.17 4.95
N ASP A 348 -1.48 9.84 4.95
CA ASP A 348 -2.53 9.14 4.21
C ASP A 348 -3.81 9.09 5.05
N ILE A 349 -4.93 9.50 4.45
CA ILE A 349 -6.23 9.57 5.12
C ILE A 349 -7.00 8.26 4.93
N SER A 350 -7.39 7.65 6.04
CA SER A 350 -8.18 6.41 6.09
C SER A 350 -8.80 6.27 7.48
N LYS A 351 -9.25 5.06 7.82
CA LYS A 351 -9.78 4.68 9.13
C LYS A 351 -9.28 3.31 9.54
N PHE A 352 -9.26 3.04 10.84
CA PHE A 352 -8.98 1.72 11.38
C PHE A 352 -10.28 0.96 11.59
N ILE A 353 -10.35 -0.28 11.11
CA ILE A 353 -11.53 -1.13 11.16
C ILE A 353 -11.18 -2.33 12.05
N LEU A 354 -11.92 -2.49 13.14
CA LEU A 354 -11.73 -3.59 14.07
C LEU A 354 -12.14 -4.94 13.44
N PRO A 355 -11.51 -6.05 13.86
CA PRO A 355 -12.01 -7.40 13.57
C PRO A 355 -13.32 -7.69 14.35
N PRO A 356 -14.08 -8.74 13.99
CA PRO A 356 -13.79 -9.72 12.95
C PRO A 356 -14.08 -9.20 11.54
N CYS A 357 -13.50 -9.86 10.54
CA CYS A 357 -13.89 -9.69 9.13
C CYS A 357 -14.65 -10.92 8.65
N ASP A 358 -15.60 -10.72 7.74
CA ASP A 358 -16.41 -11.79 7.14
C ASP A 358 -15.59 -12.83 6.35
N CYS A 359 -14.29 -12.58 6.11
CA CYS A 359 -13.36 -13.55 5.54
C CYS A 359 -12.88 -14.60 6.57
N GLY A 360 -13.39 -14.57 7.79
CA GLY A 360 -12.98 -15.44 8.90
C GLY A 360 -11.76 -14.95 9.69
N HIS A 361 -11.20 -13.77 9.36
CA HIS A 361 -10.09 -13.22 10.13
C HIS A 361 -10.61 -12.57 11.42
N VAL A 362 -10.27 -13.15 12.58
CA VAL A 362 -10.85 -12.74 13.87
C VAL A 362 -9.97 -11.84 14.76
N THR A 363 -8.67 -11.72 14.48
CA THR A 363 -7.72 -11.02 15.38
C THR A 363 -7.10 -9.73 14.86
N VAL A 364 -6.77 -9.63 13.56
CA VAL A 364 -6.15 -8.41 13.03
C VAL A 364 -7.16 -7.45 12.43
N GLY A 365 -6.92 -6.16 12.66
CA GLY A 365 -7.68 -5.09 12.04
C GLY A 365 -7.41 -4.90 10.55
N LYS A 366 -8.19 -4.01 9.96
CA LYS A 366 -8.00 -3.50 8.60
C LYS A 366 -7.80 -1.99 8.64
N ILE A 367 -7.15 -1.44 7.63
CA ILE A 367 -7.38 -0.04 7.25
C ILE A 367 -8.51 0.04 6.23
N GLY A 368 -9.23 1.16 6.22
CA GLY A 368 -10.06 1.53 5.08
C GLY A 368 -9.21 1.78 3.83
N LYS A 369 -9.86 1.88 2.66
CA LYS A 369 -9.19 2.30 1.43
C LYS A 369 -8.64 3.73 1.63
N PRO A 370 -7.34 3.99 1.42
CA PRO A 370 -6.80 5.34 1.51
C PRO A 370 -7.51 6.27 0.53
N LYS A 371 -8.07 7.37 1.03
CA LYS A 371 -8.82 8.33 0.19
C LYS A 371 -7.92 9.29 -0.57
N GLY A 372 -6.75 9.54 -0.02
CA GLY A 372 -5.79 10.49 -0.54
C GLY A 372 -4.75 10.83 0.51
N ARG A 373 -3.78 11.65 0.09
CA ARG A 373 -2.75 12.16 0.98
C ARG A 373 -2.99 13.64 1.26
N ARG A 374 -2.99 14.03 2.53
CA ARG A 374 -3.34 15.40 2.95
C ARG A 374 -2.52 16.47 2.22
N ASN A 375 -1.22 16.26 2.09
CA ASN A 375 -0.31 17.21 1.45
C ASN A 375 -0.33 17.19 -0.09
N ALA A 376 -1.11 16.30 -0.70
CA ALA A 376 -1.27 16.17 -2.15
C ALA A 376 -2.66 16.60 -2.65
N ALA A 377 -3.55 17.03 -1.75
CA ALA A 377 -4.87 17.51 -2.12
C ALA A 377 -4.79 18.84 -2.89
N THR A 378 -5.53 18.94 -3.99
CA THR A 378 -5.72 20.20 -4.72
C THR A 378 -7.11 20.75 -4.39
N LYS A 379 -7.30 22.06 -4.48
CA LYS A 379 -8.61 22.71 -4.24
C LYS A 379 -9.18 23.33 -5.50
N ILE A 380 -10.49 23.25 -5.69
CA ILE A 380 -11.22 23.97 -6.74
C ILE A 380 -12.44 24.69 -6.17
N GLY A 381 -13.00 25.63 -6.94
CA GLY A 381 -14.26 26.29 -6.60
C GLY A 381 -14.20 27.00 -5.24
N LEU A 382 -15.11 26.65 -4.33
CA LEU A 382 -15.20 27.23 -2.97
C LEU A 382 -14.11 26.71 -2.00
N GLY A 383 -13.13 25.94 -2.48
CA GLY A 383 -12.09 25.34 -1.65
C GLY A 383 -12.30 23.85 -1.38
N GLU A 384 -13.16 23.20 -2.17
CA GLU A 384 -13.41 21.76 -2.14
C GLU A 384 -12.13 21.00 -2.46
N HIS A 385 -11.83 19.97 -1.66
CA HIS A 385 -10.64 19.15 -1.85
C HIS A 385 -10.88 18.08 -2.91
N ILE A 386 -10.11 18.14 -3.99
CA ILE A 386 -10.14 17.13 -5.06
C ILE A 386 -8.92 16.21 -4.99
N PHE A 387 -9.17 14.93 -5.25
CA PHE A 387 -8.18 13.87 -5.36
C PHE A 387 -8.38 13.14 -6.69
N PRO A 388 -7.33 12.50 -7.26
CA PRO A 388 -7.48 11.72 -8.49
C PRO A 388 -8.61 10.69 -8.43
N THR A 389 -8.81 10.06 -7.27
CA THR A 389 -9.87 9.08 -7.04
C THR A 389 -11.28 9.61 -7.35
N LEU A 390 -11.55 10.91 -7.16
CA LEU A 390 -12.84 11.52 -7.52
C LEU A 390 -13.12 11.38 -9.02
N PHE A 391 -12.12 11.73 -9.85
CA PHE A 391 -12.24 11.65 -11.29
C PHE A 391 -12.11 10.22 -11.80
N ASP A 392 -11.34 9.36 -11.11
CA ASP A 392 -11.27 7.93 -11.46
C ASP A 392 -12.65 7.26 -11.39
N GLU A 393 -13.46 7.55 -10.36
CA GLU A 393 -14.82 7.00 -10.24
C GLU A 393 -15.78 7.48 -11.35
N ALA A 394 -15.56 8.70 -11.87
CA ALA A 394 -16.40 9.28 -12.91
C ALA A 394 -15.97 8.91 -14.33
N ILE A 395 -14.69 9.03 -14.64
CA ILE A 395 -14.17 8.93 -16.01
C ILE A 395 -13.85 7.47 -16.36
N MET A 396 -13.30 6.68 -15.42
CA MET A 396 -12.80 5.34 -15.75
C MET A 396 -13.91 4.31 -15.95
N LYS A 397 -15.17 4.62 -15.57
CA LYS A 397 -16.36 3.81 -15.93
C LYS A 397 -16.76 3.97 -17.40
N VAL A 398 -16.26 4.99 -18.11
CA VAL A 398 -16.56 5.21 -19.52
C VAL A 398 -15.78 4.19 -20.35
N HIS A 399 -16.51 3.33 -21.04
CA HIS A 399 -15.92 2.24 -21.81
C HIS A 399 -14.96 2.77 -22.88
N GLY A 400 -13.74 2.24 -22.90
CA GLY A 400 -12.69 2.67 -23.83
C GLY A 400 -11.77 3.75 -23.29
N VAL A 401 -12.04 4.36 -22.13
CA VAL A 401 -11.04 5.23 -21.47
C VAL A 401 -9.93 4.37 -20.88
N LEU A 402 -8.68 4.73 -21.20
CA LEU A 402 -7.47 4.07 -20.66
C LEU A 402 -6.84 4.89 -19.52
N ASN A 403 -6.84 6.21 -19.66
CA ASN A 403 -6.18 7.13 -18.74
C ASN A 403 -6.67 8.57 -18.97
N TYR A 404 -6.40 9.47 -18.02
CA TYR A 404 -6.59 10.90 -18.19
C TYR A 404 -5.52 11.71 -17.44
N GLN A 405 -5.39 12.99 -17.80
CA GLN A 405 -4.67 14.00 -17.04
C GLN A 405 -5.51 15.27 -16.96
N LEU A 406 -5.62 15.82 -15.76
CA LEU A 406 -6.20 17.12 -15.49
C LEU A 406 -5.08 18.15 -15.32
N VAL A 407 -5.11 19.20 -16.13
CA VAL A 407 -4.31 20.41 -15.95
C VAL A 407 -5.22 21.53 -15.43
N LEU A 408 -4.90 22.04 -14.25
CA LEU A 408 -5.58 23.16 -13.63
C LEU A 408 -4.83 24.44 -13.91
N THR A 409 -5.52 25.42 -14.49
CA THR A 409 -5.00 26.78 -14.72
C THR A 409 -6.00 27.81 -14.20
N LYS A 410 -5.57 29.08 -14.15
CA LYS A 410 -6.42 30.20 -13.72
C LYS A 410 -6.08 31.43 -14.56
N PRO A 411 -6.48 31.46 -15.84
CA PRO A 411 -6.22 32.59 -16.73
C PRO A 411 -7.04 33.82 -16.34
N SER A 412 -8.17 33.62 -15.65
CA SER A 412 -9.09 34.66 -15.16
C SER A 412 -9.30 34.54 -13.64
N PHE A 413 -10.45 34.98 -13.12
CA PHE A 413 -10.83 34.76 -11.72
C PHE A 413 -11.39 33.36 -11.45
N ARG A 414 -11.74 32.62 -12.50
CA ARG A 414 -12.27 31.25 -12.42
C ARG A 414 -11.16 30.21 -12.60
N ASP A 415 -11.32 29.05 -11.98
CA ASP A 415 -10.43 27.93 -12.26
C ASP A 415 -10.82 27.29 -13.61
N HIS A 416 -9.83 26.99 -14.44
CA HIS A 416 -10.00 26.32 -15.73
C HIS A 416 -9.50 24.88 -15.63
N LEU A 417 -10.38 23.92 -15.91
CA LEU A 417 -10.11 22.49 -15.86
C LEU A 417 -10.00 21.94 -17.28
N HIS A 418 -8.78 21.59 -17.68
CA HIS A 418 -8.49 20.98 -18.96
C HIS A 418 -8.14 19.50 -18.77
N PHE A 419 -8.99 18.61 -19.29
CA PHE A 419 -8.78 17.17 -19.26
C PHE A 419 -8.26 16.69 -20.60
N THR A 420 -7.16 15.94 -20.57
CA THR A 420 -6.66 15.18 -21.72
C THR A 420 -6.92 13.70 -21.46
N VAL A 421 -7.68 13.02 -22.33
CA VAL A 421 -8.18 11.66 -22.09
C VAL A 421 -7.69 10.71 -23.17
N GLU A 422 -6.96 9.67 -22.78
CA GLU A 422 -6.52 8.60 -23.67
C GLU A 422 -7.67 7.60 -23.87
N TYR A 423 -8.09 7.40 -25.11
CA TYR A 423 -9.32 6.68 -25.42
C TYR A 423 -9.17 5.72 -26.60
N ASN A 424 -9.81 4.56 -26.48
CA ASN A 424 -9.89 3.52 -27.50
C ASN A 424 -11.33 3.38 -28.01
N GLY A 425 -11.63 3.96 -29.17
CA GLY A 425 -12.95 3.86 -29.80
C GLY A 425 -13.33 5.11 -30.60
N ASP A 426 -14.64 5.35 -30.76
CA ASP A 426 -15.18 6.57 -31.38
C ASP A 426 -14.95 7.79 -30.46
N MET A 427 -14.05 8.68 -30.87
CA MET A 427 -13.63 9.85 -30.10
C MET A 427 -14.76 10.84 -29.82
N ALA A 428 -15.71 11.02 -30.76
CA ALA A 428 -16.80 11.98 -30.58
C ALA A 428 -17.77 11.48 -29.52
N LYS A 429 -18.13 10.21 -29.59
CA LYS A 429 -18.98 9.55 -28.59
C LYS A 429 -18.30 9.49 -27.22
N GLY A 430 -17.02 9.08 -27.18
CA GLY A 430 -16.25 9.03 -25.94
C GLY A 430 -16.17 10.39 -25.23
N LYS A 431 -15.94 11.47 -25.99
CA LYS A 431 -15.93 12.83 -25.46
C LYS A 431 -17.26 13.23 -24.83
N GLU A 432 -18.38 12.91 -25.48
CA GLU A 432 -19.72 13.19 -24.95
C GLU A 432 -19.97 12.44 -23.62
N GLU A 433 -19.61 11.16 -23.57
CA GLU A 433 -19.78 10.32 -22.37
C GLU A 433 -18.90 10.79 -21.20
N VAL A 434 -17.64 11.17 -21.48
CA VAL A 434 -16.72 11.72 -20.47
C VAL A 434 -17.22 13.06 -19.95
N LEU A 435 -17.63 13.98 -20.83
CA LEU A 435 -18.18 15.28 -20.43
C LEU A 435 -19.43 15.09 -19.55
N LYS A 436 -20.32 14.19 -19.94
CA LYS A 436 -21.49 13.85 -19.14
C LYS A 436 -21.10 13.33 -17.76
N ALA A 437 -20.14 12.42 -17.67
CA ALA A 437 -19.69 11.86 -16.40
C ALA A 437 -19.04 12.91 -15.48
N LEU A 438 -18.26 13.84 -16.05
CA LEU A 438 -17.68 14.96 -15.30
C LEU A 438 -18.76 15.92 -14.77
N MET A 439 -19.79 16.20 -15.55
CA MET A 439 -20.90 17.07 -15.15
C MET A 439 -21.80 16.46 -14.07
N GLU A 440 -21.70 15.15 -13.80
CA GLU A 440 -22.38 14.48 -12.68
C GLU A 440 -21.68 14.74 -11.33
N LEU A 441 -20.41 15.19 -11.33
CA LEU A 441 -19.66 15.47 -10.10
C LEU A 441 -20.17 16.75 -9.43
N GLU A 442 -20.44 16.67 -8.13
CA GLU A 442 -20.96 17.79 -7.35
C GLU A 442 -19.95 18.95 -7.30
N GLU A 443 -18.66 18.64 -7.17
CA GLU A 443 -17.59 19.63 -7.11
C GLU A 443 -17.47 20.45 -8.41
N ILE A 444 -17.70 19.80 -9.56
CA ILE A 444 -17.73 20.47 -10.87
C ILE A 444 -19.01 21.29 -11.02
N ARG A 445 -20.17 20.68 -10.76
CA ARG A 445 -21.47 21.34 -10.93
C ARG A 445 -21.60 22.57 -10.02
N SER A 446 -21.27 22.42 -8.73
CA SER A 446 -21.24 23.50 -7.75
C SER A 446 -20.33 24.63 -8.21
N GLY A 447 -19.12 24.31 -8.68
CA GLY A 447 -18.19 25.31 -9.17
C GLY A 447 -18.67 26.08 -10.41
N LEU A 448 -19.36 25.40 -11.34
CA LEU A 448 -19.96 26.04 -12.53
C LEU A 448 -21.18 26.90 -12.15
N ASP A 449 -22.08 26.38 -11.32
CA ASP A 449 -23.31 27.08 -10.90
C ASP A 449 -23.00 28.36 -10.10
N ASN A 450 -21.89 28.38 -9.36
CA ASN A 450 -21.43 29.54 -8.60
C ASN A 450 -20.48 30.46 -9.37
N ASP A 451 -20.28 30.24 -10.68
CA ASP A 451 -19.42 31.07 -11.53
C ASP A 451 -17.93 31.06 -11.12
N LEU A 452 -17.47 29.97 -10.51
CA LEU A 452 -16.10 29.77 -10.02
C LEU A 452 -15.23 28.93 -10.95
N LEU A 453 -15.85 28.17 -11.85
CA LEU A 453 -15.18 27.37 -12.87
C LEU A 453 -15.52 27.88 -14.27
N ASP A 454 -14.53 27.84 -15.16
CA ASP A 454 -14.80 27.93 -16.60
C ASP A 454 -15.42 26.61 -17.12
N PRO A 455 -16.14 26.62 -18.28
CA PRO A 455 -16.65 25.39 -18.87
C PRO A 455 -15.54 24.35 -19.05
N ILE A 456 -15.83 23.10 -18.64
CA ILE A 456 -14.85 22.02 -18.67
C ILE A 456 -14.39 21.73 -20.10
N GLU A 457 -13.08 21.68 -20.29
CA GLU A 457 -12.47 21.34 -21.57
C GLU A 457 -12.00 19.88 -21.56
N VAL A 458 -12.38 19.13 -22.60
CA VAL A 458 -11.96 17.74 -22.78
C VAL A 458 -11.32 17.58 -24.16
N GLU A 459 -10.06 17.21 -24.18
CA GLU A 459 -9.28 16.80 -25.35
C GLU A 459 -9.14 15.28 -25.37
N MET A 460 -9.49 14.65 -26.49
CA MET A 460 -9.37 13.19 -26.66
C MET A 460 -8.07 12.87 -27.38
N MET A 461 -7.34 11.88 -26.88
CA MET A 461 -6.11 11.36 -27.46
C MET A 461 -6.27 9.92 -27.89
N GLU A 462 -5.59 9.56 -28.99
CA GLU A 462 -5.40 8.18 -29.38
C GLU A 462 -4.55 7.41 -28.35
N VAL A 463 -4.73 6.09 -28.33
CA VAL A 463 -3.97 5.18 -27.48
C VAL A 463 -2.48 5.27 -27.80
N SER A 464 -1.68 5.60 -26.79
CA SER A 464 -0.23 5.67 -26.88
C SER A 464 0.40 4.29 -27.02
N LEU A 465 1.50 4.18 -27.78
CA LEU A 465 2.33 2.98 -27.78
C LEU A 465 3.27 2.91 -26.56
N GLU A 466 3.43 4.01 -25.83
CA GLU A 466 4.27 4.10 -24.64
C GLU A 466 3.42 4.20 -23.38
N PHE A 467 3.86 3.55 -22.30
CA PHE A 467 3.25 3.69 -20.98
C PHE A 467 4.20 4.44 -20.04
N THR A 468 3.70 5.51 -19.41
CA THR A 468 4.44 6.30 -18.42
C THR A 468 3.97 5.93 -17.01
N PRO A 469 4.78 5.21 -16.21
CA PRO A 469 4.39 4.82 -14.86
C PRO A 469 4.26 6.02 -13.93
N LYS A 470 3.28 5.97 -13.02
CA LYS A 470 3.06 6.98 -11.97
C LYS A 470 2.95 8.41 -12.53
N MET A 471 2.29 8.54 -13.68
CA MET A 471 1.90 9.84 -14.21
C MET A 471 1.06 10.57 -13.15
N LYS A 472 1.32 11.86 -12.95
CA LYS A 472 0.50 12.69 -12.05
C LYS A 472 -0.85 12.94 -12.73
N PRO A 473 -1.98 12.47 -12.16
CA PRO A 473 -3.29 12.67 -12.79
C PRO A 473 -3.75 14.13 -12.72
N ILE A 474 -3.28 14.88 -11.73
CA ILE A 474 -3.61 16.30 -11.54
C ILE A 474 -2.31 17.11 -11.54
N ILE A 475 -2.25 18.12 -12.41
CA ILE A 475 -1.18 19.11 -12.49
C ILE A 475 -1.78 20.49 -12.20
N ASP A 476 -1.44 21.05 -11.04
CA ASP A 476 -1.86 22.41 -10.69
C ASP A 476 -0.81 23.43 -11.12
N GLN A 477 -1.12 24.21 -12.16
CA GLN A 477 -0.28 25.27 -12.72
C GLN A 477 -0.74 26.67 -12.30
N ARG A 478 -1.73 26.78 -11.40
CA ARG A 478 -2.17 28.07 -10.89
C ARG A 478 -1.03 28.72 -10.10
N LYS A 479 -0.93 30.05 -10.18
CA LYS A 479 0.01 30.79 -9.33
C LYS A 479 -0.42 30.60 -7.87
N ARG A 480 0.45 29.99 -7.06
CA ARG A 480 0.27 29.95 -5.61
C ARG A 480 0.50 31.37 -5.10
N PHE A 481 -0.55 32.02 -4.61
CA PHE A 481 -0.44 33.36 -3.99
C PHE A 481 0.01 33.29 -2.53
N ASP A 482 0.08 32.09 -1.95
CA ASP A 482 0.70 31.81 -0.65
C ASP A 482 2.05 31.10 -0.86
N SER A 483 3.13 31.87 -0.81
CA SER A 483 4.50 31.40 -0.58
C SER A 483 5.19 32.32 0.41
#